data_AF-D9WHX2-F1
#
_entry.id   AF-D9WHX2-F1
#
_cell.length_a   1.000
_cell.length_b   1.000
_cell.length_c   1.000
_cell.angle_alpha   90.00
_cell.angle_beta   90.00
_cell.angle_gamma   90.00
#
_symmetry.space_group_name_H-M   'P 1'
#
loop_
_entity.id
_entity.type
_entity.pdbx_description
1 polymer ?
#
loop_
_entity_poly.entity_id
_entity_poly.type
_entity_poly.pdbx_seq_one_letter_code
_entity_poly.pdbx_strand_id
1 'polypeptide(L)'
;MGEKVVAGEFDPSGRQRQRGRLRQCLDALSRLLADKRFDRPKNLMGLEIELNLAGADGLPRMMNTEVLERIASHDFQTELGQCNLEVNIVPHRLHGRVLDQLSEELRTGLSYADRKAREVSSEIVMIGILPTLATRDLGSANLSYDDRYKLLNEQMLAARGEDFLIDIEGRERISYASASIAPEAACTSVQLHLQVTPGRFAAVWNAAQAVAAVQIAIGANSPFVFGREVWRESRPPLFLQATDVRAPEYATQGVRPRTWFGERWITDAYQLFEENLRYFPPLLSDDADDVVFVPVLHRERDENHTLLTALATAHTHGVHVDWTPCRICVWRTGCCPRAPRSPMSSPTPPSTTGWSGRSPRSPVRCGPGCRSAPPRPTSTPRAATASTRSCNGRSPAVPPPWRAPPPYGWSSRSCCRWPPPDWTRGASSPPTATATSG
;
A
#
# COMPACT_ATOMS: atom_id res chain seq x y z
N MET A 1 -1.25 -7.45 2.32
CA MET A 1 -0.74 -7.50 3.71
C MET A 1 -1.60 -8.50 4.47
N GLY A 2 -1.11 -9.24 5.47
CA GLY A 2 -1.98 -10.19 6.20
C GLY A 2 -1.33 -11.51 6.67
N GLU A 3 0.00 -11.60 6.72
CA GLU A 3 0.63 -12.80 7.27
C GLU A 3 0.36 -12.88 8.78
N LYS A 4 -0.16 -14.04 9.21
CA LYS A 4 -0.48 -14.33 10.62
C LYS A 4 0.82 -14.36 11.40
N VAL A 5 0.94 -13.48 12.39
CA VAL A 5 2.08 -13.47 13.30
C VAL A 5 1.80 -14.47 14.41
N VAL A 6 2.61 -15.52 14.52
CA VAL A 6 2.58 -16.41 15.68
C VAL A 6 3.15 -15.62 16.86
N ALA A 7 2.33 -15.40 17.88
CA ALA A 7 2.70 -14.60 19.04
C ALA A 7 3.78 -15.31 19.87
N GLY A 8 4.99 -14.74 19.90
CA GLY A 8 6.01 -15.03 20.91
C GLY A 8 5.91 -14.04 22.08
N GLU A 9 6.22 -14.50 23.30
CA GLU A 9 6.29 -13.60 24.47
C GLU A 9 7.35 -12.51 24.25
N PHE A 10 6.93 -11.25 24.36
CA PHE A 10 7.78 -10.09 24.07
C PHE A 10 8.67 -9.74 25.26
N ASP A 11 9.69 -10.56 25.51
CA ASP A 11 10.72 -10.24 26.49
C ASP A 11 11.67 -9.11 25.98
N PRO A 12 12.47 -8.47 26.85
CA PRO A 12 13.45 -7.47 26.42
C PRO A 12 14.44 -7.98 25.38
N SER A 13 14.71 -9.29 25.35
CA SER A 13 15.66 -9.91 24.42
C SER A 13 15.08 -10.02 23.01
N GLY A 14 13.78 -10.27 22.86
CA GLY A 14 13.03 -10.28 21.61
C GLY A 14 13.06 -8.93 20.90
N ARG A 15 12.87 -7.83 21.64
CA ARG A 15 13.03 -6.47 21.08
C ARG A 15 14.40 -6.20 20.48
N GLN A 16 15.45 -6.68 21.15
CA GLN A 16 16.82 -6.52 20.66
C GLN A 16 17.06 -7.35 19.41
N ARG A 17 16.61 -8.62 19.39
CA ARG A 17 16.67 -9.49 18.22
C ARG A 17 15.93 -8.88 17.02
N GLN A 18 14.70 -8.43 17.21
CA GLN A 18 13.89 -7.84 16.14
C GLN A 18 14.51 -6.56 15.59
N ARG A 19 15.09 -5.71 16.44
CA ARG A 19 15.86 -4.54 15.99
C ARG A 19 17.07 -4.94 15.15
N GLY A 20 17.77 -6.00 15.54
CA GLY A 20 18.87 -6.59 14.77
C GLY A 20 18.40 -7.06 13.39
N ARG A 21 17.30 -7.81 13.32
CA ARG A 21 16.68 -8.27 12.07
C ARG A 21 16.31 -7.11 11.16
N LEU A 22 15.58 -6.12 11.67
CA LEU A 22 15.19 -4.95 10.89
C LEU A 22 16.39 -4.18 10.30
N ARG A 23 17.52 -4.10 11.04
CA ARG A 23 18.77 -3.54 10.51
C ARG A 23 19.35 -4.40 9.38
N GLN A 24 19.32 -5.73 9.52
CA GLN A 24 19.72 -6.64 8.43
C GLN A 24 18.81 -6.47 7.20
N CYS A 25 17.51 -6.25 7.38
CA CYS A 25 16.58 -5.91 6.30
C CYS A 25 16.98 -4.62 5.58
N LEU A 26 17.34 -3.59 6.34
CA LEU A 26 17.79 -2.32 5.80
C LEU A 26 19.13 -2.46 5.04
N ASP A 27 20.06 -3.26 5.54
CA ASP A 27 21.32 -3.58 4.85
C ASP A 27 21.07 -4.35 3.55
N ALA A 28 20.13 -5.30 3.56
CA ALA A 28 19.73 -6.01 2.35
C ALA A 28 19.09 -5.07 1.32
N LEU A 29 18.19 -4.17 1.74
CA LEU A 29 17.62 -3.14 0.88
C LEU A 29 18.71 -2.27 0.25
N SER A 30 19.69 -1.83 1.05
CA SER A 30 20.85 -1.07 0.57
C SER A 30 21.61 -1.81 -0.54
N ARG A 31 21.90 -3.10 -0.35
CA ARG A 31 22.54 -3.94 -1.37
C ARG A 31 21.69 -4.08 -2.62
N LEU A 32 20.38 -4.35 -2.49
CA LEU A 32 19.48 -4.48 -3.64
C LEU A 32 19.40 -3.19 -4.47
N LEU A 33 19.43 -2.03 -3.82
CA LEU A 33 19.46 -0.72 -4.47
C LEU A 33 20.80 -0.50 -5.19
N ALA A 34 21.93 -0.75 -4.53
CA ALA A 34 23.27 -0.60 -5.10
C ALA A 34 23.49 -1.51 -6.32
N ASP A 35 23.08 -2.77 -6.21
CA ASP A 35 23.16 -3.77 -7.26
C ASP A 35 22.09 -3.61 -8.36
N LYS A 36 21.16 -2.65 -8.22
CA LYS A 36 20.04 -2.41 -9.15
C LYS A 36 19.20 -3.68 -9.40
N ARG A 37 18.89 -4.41 -8.33
CA ARG A 37 18.16 -5.69 -8.39
C ARG A 37 16.66 -5.54 -8.60
N PHE A 38 16.10 -4.34 -8.42
CA PHE A 38 14.68 -4.07 -8.64
C PHE A 38 14.28 -4.10 -10.11
N ASP A 39 13.07 -4.58 -10.38
CA ASP A 39 12.51 -4.71 -11.74
C ASP A 39 12.29 -3.36 -12.44
N ARG A 40 12.04 -3.42 -13.75
CA ARG A 40 11.76 -2.28 -14.63
C ARG A 40 10.35 -1.73 -14.36
N PRO A 41 10.08 -0.45 -14.71
CA PRO A 41 8.75 0.12 -14.50
C PRO A 41 7.70 -0.62 -15.33
N LYS A 42 6.68 -1.21 -14.69
CA LYS A 42 5.52 -1.83 -15.36
C LYS A 42 4.26 -0.96 -15.32
N ASN A 43 4.29 0.18 -14.62
CA ASN A 43 3.16 1.08 -14.38
C ASN A 43 1.94 0.33 -13.84
N LEU A 44 2.13 -0.43 -12.76
CA LEU A 44 1.06 -1.17 -12.10
C LEU A 44 0.48 -0.35 -10.95
N MET A 45 -0.82 -0.51 -10.72
CA MET A 45 -1.53 0.01 -9.57
C MET A 45 -2.37 -1.12 -8.96
N GLY A 46 -2.12 -1.43 -7.69
CA GLY A 46 -3.03 -2.20 -6.86
C GLY A 46 -4.00 -1.27 -6.14
N LEU A 47 -5.14 -1.81 -5.71
CA LEU A 47 -6.17 -1.07 -4.99
C LEU A 47 -6.62 -1.90 -3.79
N GLU A 48 -6.73 -1.25 -2.65
CA GLU A 48 -7.27 -1.82 -1.41
C GLU A 48 -8.46 -0.97 -0.97
N ILE A 49 -9.53 -1.61 -0.53
CA ILE A 49 -10.72 -0.93 -0.01
C ILE A 49 -11.15 -1.59 1.28
N GLU A 50 -11.34 -0.78 2.32
CA GLU A 50 -11.93 -1.22 3.58
C GLU A 50 -13.43 -0.87 3.60
N LEU A 51 -14.21 -1.76 4.20
CA LEU A 51 -15.67 -1.75 4.14
C LEU A 51 -16.24 -1.95 5.55
N ASN A 52 -17.38 -1.32 5.83
CA ASN A 52 -18.12 -1.57 7.06
C ASN A 52 -19.24 -2.58 6.82
N LEU A 53 -19.58 -3.33 7.87
CA LEU A 53 -20.74 -4.20 7.94
C LEU A 53 -21.80 -3.57 8.85
N ALA A 54 -23.00 -3.40 8.32
CA ALA A 54 -24.15 -2.90 9.05
C ALA A 54 -25.39 -3.76 8.81
N GLY A 55 -26.37 -3.71 9.71
CA GLY A 55 -27.68 -4.32 9.47
C GLY A 55 -28.57 -3.42 8.64
N ALA A 56 -29.75 -3.92 8.28
CA ALA A 56 -30.81 -3.11 7.66
C ALA A 56 -31.31 -1.97 8.58
N ASP A 57 -31.04 -2.05 9.90
CA ASP A 57 -31.26 -1.00 10.88
C ASP A 57 -30.15 0.07 10.89
N GLY A 58 -29.11 -0.10 10.07
CA GLY A 58 -27.93 0.75 10.01
C GLY A 58 -26.95 0.55 11.17
N LEU A 59 -27.21 -0.34 12.14
CA LEU A 59 -26.29 -0.59 13.26
C LEU A 59 -25.13 -1.50 12.83
N PRO A 60 -23.92 -1.35 13.40
CA PRO A 60 -22.79 -2.20 13.05
C PRO A 60 -23.09 -3.70 13.27
N ARG A 61 -22.47 -4.57 12.47
CA ARG A 61 -22.55 -6.03 12.60
C ARG A 61 -21.15 -6.61 12.76
N MET A 62 -20.88 -7.22 13.92
CA MET A 62 -19.62 -7.89 14.24
C MET A 62 -19.59 -9.29 13.64
N MET A 63 -19.64 -9.37 12.30
CA MET A 63 -19.88 -10.62 11.56
C MET A 63 -18.90 -10.82 10.39
N ASN A 64 -17.71 -10.20 10.45
CA ASN A 64 -16.77 -10.28 9.34
C ASN A 64 -16.37 -11.71 8.99
N THR A 65 -16.20 -12.58 9.97
CA THR A 65 -15.80 -13.98 9.77
C THR A 65 -16.88 -14.74 9.00
N GLU A 66 -18.13 -14.63 9.44
CA GLU A 66 -19.28 -15.27 8.80
C GLU A 66 -19.50 -14.73 7.39
N VAL A 67 -19.36 -13.42 7.19
CA VAL A 67 -19.47 -12.82 5.86
C VAL A 67 -18.36 -13.31 4.93
N LEU A 68 -17.11 -13.37 5.40
CA LEU A 68 -15.97 -13.87 4.62
C LEU A 68 -16.14 -15.33 4.23
N GLU A 69 -16.60 -16.18 5.14
CA GLU A 69 -16.92 -17.58 4.85
C GLU A 69 -17.97 -17.72 3.73
N ARG A 70 -18.95 -16.80 3.67
CA ARG A 70 -19.97 -16.79 2.60
C ARG A 70 -19.47 -16.21 1.28
N ILE A 71 -18.59 -15.22 1.32
CA ILE A 71 -17.95 -14.67 0.13
C ILE A 71 -17.05 -15.73 -0.51
N ALA A 72 -16.28 -16.45 0.31
CA ALA A 72 -15.37 -17.52 -0.09
C ALA A 72 -14.39 -17.11 -1.21
N SER A 73 -13.92 -15.86 -1.18
CA SER A 73 -12.86 -15.35 -2.06
C SER A 73 -11.65 -14.94 -1.24
N HIS A 74 -10.47 -15.24 -1.78
CA HIS A 74 -9.17 -14.83 -1.24
C HIS A 74 -8.90 -13.32 -1.41
N ASP A 75 -9.70 -12.63 -2.23
CA ASP A 75 -9.59 -11.18 -2.41
C ASP A 75 -10.08 -10.41 -1.17
N PHE A 76 -10.90 -11.06 -0.33
CA PHE A 76 -11.46 -10.46 0.88
C PHE A 76 -10.80 -11.03 2.13
N GLN A 77 -10.51 -10.17 3.09
CA GLN A 77 -9.92 -10.56 4.38
C GLN A 77 -10.51 -9.77 5.55
N THR A 78 -10.20 -10.22 6.76
CA THR A 78 -10.58 -9.52 7.99
C THR A 78 -9.78 -8.24 8.14
N GLU A 79 -10.42 -7.21 8.68
CA GLU A 79 -9.76 -6.00 9.18
C GLU A 79 -9.59 -6.01 10.71
N LEU A 80 -9.03 -4.95 11.29
CA LEU A 80 -8.85 -4.83 12.75
C LEU A 80 -10.15 -5.05 13.55
N GLY A 81 -11.27 -4.50 13.09
CA GLY A 81 -12.58 -4.64 13.73
C GLY A 81 -13.44 -5.76 13.14
N GLN A 82 -14.24 -6.41 13.98
CA GLN A 82 -15.18 -7.46 13.57
C GLN A 82 -16.30 -6.97 12.64
N CYS A 83 -16.53 -5.66 12.57
CA CYS A 83 -17.46 -5.03 11.64
C CYS A 83 -16.80 -4.58 10.32
N ASN A 84 -15.51 -4.88 10.11
CA ASN A 84 -14.78 -4.43 8.94
C ASN A 84 -14.33 -5.60 8.06
N LEU A 85 -14.29 -5.32 6.75
CA LEU A 85 -13.73 -6.18 5.73
C LEU A 85 -12.72 -5.38 4.91
N GLU A 86 -11.67 -6.04 4.45
CA GLU A 86 -10.75 -5.49 3.44
C GLU A 86 -10.97 -6.25 2.12
N VAL A 87 -10.89 -5.55 0.99
CA VAL A 87 -10.75 -6.17 -0.33
C VAL A 87 -9.47 -5.71 -1.02
N ASN A 88 -8.67 -6.68 -1.44
CA ASN A 88 -7.48 -6.47 -2.26
C ASN A 88 -7.80 -6.73 -3.72
N ILE A 89 -7.61 -5.71 -4.54
CA ILE A 89 -7.76 -5.82 -5.98
C ILE A 89 -6.38 -6.07 -6.61
N VAL A 90 -6.33 -7.09 -7.46
CA VAL A 90 -5.12 -7.48 -8.18
C VAL A 90 -4.52 -6.29 -8.95
N PRO A 91 -3.18 -6.18 -9.08
CA PRO A 91 -2.60 -5.02 -9.75
C PRO A 91 -2.94 -4.91 -11.24
N HIS A 92 -3.45 -3.75 -11.66
CA HIS A 92 -3.73 -3.45 -13.07
C HIS A 92 -2.65 -2.56 -13.68
N ARG A 93 -2.37 -2.75 -14.97
CA ARG A 93 -1.50 -1.83 -15.72
C ARG A 93 -2.24 -0.54 -16.01
N LEU A 94 -1.62 0.60 -15.65
CA LEU A 94 -2.16 1.94 -15.87
C LEU A 94 -2.06 2.34 -17.36
N HIS A 95 -2.94 1.80 -18.20
CA HIS A 95 -3.04 2.15 -19.61
C HIS A 95 -4.49 2.08 -20.14
N GLY A 96 -4.79 2.86 -21.19
CA GLY A 96 -6.08 2.79 -21.87
C GLY A 96 -7.27 3.03 -20.93
N ARG A 97 -8.28 2.15 -20.98
CA ARG A 97 -9.53 2.23 -20.21
C ARG A 97 -9.48 1.48 -18.87
N VAL A 98 -8.31 1.38 -18.25
CA VAL A 98 -8.13 0.62 -17.01
C VAL A 98 -9.05 1.09 -15.87
N LEU A 99 -9.30 2.40 -15.77
CA LEU A 99 -10.14 2.94 -14.70
C LEU A 99 -11.62 2.57 -14.91
N ASP A 100 -12.09 2.51 -16.16
CA ASP A 100 -13.44 2.04 -16.48
C ASP A 100 -13.56 0.55 -16.15
N GLN A 101 -12.55 -0.25 -16.52
CA GLN A 101 -12.50 -1.68 -16.22
C GLN A 101 -12.51 -1.94 -14.72
N LEU A 102 -11.69 -1.21 -13.97
CA LEU A 102 -11.63 -1.29 -12.51
C LEU A 102 -12.97 -0.90 -11.88
N SER A 103 -13.65 0.12 -12.40
CA SER A 103 -14.98 0.50 -11.92
C SER A 103 -16.01 -0.62 -12.09
N GLU A 104 -16.03 -1.31 -13.24
CA GLU A 104 -16.91 -2.45 -13.49
C GLU A 104 -16.57 -3.66 -12.61
N GLU A 105 -15.28 -3.95 -12.46
CA GLU A 105 -14.76 -5.03 -11.61
C GLU A 105 -15.18 -4.82 -10.16
N LEU A 106 -14.93 -3.62 -9.62
CA LEU A 106 -15.33 -3.22 -8.27
C LEU A 106 -16.84 -3.32 -8.07
N ARG A 107 -17.63 -2.78 -9.00
CA ARG A 107 -19.09 -2.83 -8.89
C ARG A 107 -19.59 -4.27 -8.85
N THR A 108 -19.03 -5.14 -9.68
CA THR A 108 -19.41 -6.56 -9.75
C THR A 108 -19.00 -7.30 -8.48
N GLY A 109 -17.74 -7.14 -8.04
CA GLY A 109 -17.19 -7.79 -6.86
C GLY A 109 -17.89 -7.37 -5.58
N LEU A 110 -18.07 -6.05 -5.37
CA LEU A 110 -18.76 -5.52 -4.20
C LEU A 110 -20.24 -5.90 -4.17
N SER A 111 -20.93 -5.88 -5.33
CA SER A 111 -22.33 -6.34 -5.40
C SER A 111 -22.47 -7.82 -5.08
N TYR A 112 -21.50 -8.65 -5.47
CA TYR A 112 -21.47 -10.06 -5.08
C TYR A 112 -21.26 -10.22 -3.58
N ALA A 113 -20.25 -9.55 -3.02
CA ALA A 113 -19.94 -9.60 -1.60
C ALA A 113 -21.11 -9.14 -0.73
N ASP A 114 -21.78 -8.06 -1.12
CA ASP A 114 -22.95 -7.51 -0.42
C ASP A 114 -24.15 -8.46 -0.44
N ARG A 115 -24.38 -9.19 -1.56
CA ARG A 115 -25.40 -10.26 -1.57
C ARG A 115 -25.04 -11.39 -0.61
N LYS A 116 -23.77 -11.75 -0.49
CA LYS A 116 -23.30 -12.77 0.46
C LYS A 116 -23.40 -12.33 1.91
N ALA A 117 -23.10 -11.06 2.19
CA ALA A 117 -23.30 -10.49 3.51
C ALA A 117 -24.77 -10.55 3.95
N ARG A 118 -25.71 -10.30 3.02
CA ARG A 118 -27.16 -10.32 3.33
C ARG A 118 -27.67 -11.69 3.76
N GLU A 119 -27.02 -12.78 3.32
CA GLU A 119 -27.38 -14.14 3.77
C GLU A 119 -27.13 -14.37 5.27
N VAL A 120 -26.41 -13.46 5.93
CA VAL A 120 -26.17 -13.45 7.38
C VAL A 120 -26.61 -12.13 8.03
N SER A 121 -27.63 -11.47 7.45
CA SER A 121 -28.23 -10.23 7.99
C SER A 121 -27.25 -9.06 8.14
N SER A 122 -26.25 -8.99 7.26
CA SER A 122 -25.28 -7.90 7.15
C SER A 122 -25.31 -7.27 5.75
N GLU A 123 -24.94 -6.00 5.65
CA GLU A 123 -24.84 -5.23 4.42
C GLU A 123 -23.51 -4.50 4.39
N ILE A 124 -22.93 -4.35 3.20
CA ILE A 124 -21.66 -3.66 3.00
C ILE A 124 -21.90 -2.16 2.84
N VAL A 125 -21.21 -1.35 3.65
CA VAL A 125 -21.30 0.12 3.61
C VAL A 125 -19.93 0.75 3.35
N MET A 126 -19.83 1.50 2.25
CA MET A 126 -18.63 2.24 1.84
C MET A 126 -18.63 3.66 2.42
N ILE A 127 -18.32 3.79 3.71
CA ILE A 127 -18.24 5.07 4.41
C ILE A 127 -17.00 5.13 5.30
N GLY A 128 -16.36 6.30 5.38
CA GLY A 128 -15.09 6.46 6.10
C GLY A 128 -15.19 6.13 7.59
N ILE A 129 -16.30 6.51 8.24
CA ILE A 129 -16.67 6.08 9.59
C ILE A 129 -18.17 5.83 9.60
N LEU A 130 -18.59 4.65 10.08
CA LEU A 130 -20.01 4.33 10.19
C LEU A 130 -20.67 5.22 11.28
N PRO A 131 -21.64 6.09 10.96
CA PRO A 131 -22.14 7.09 11.92
C PRO A 131 -22.86 6.51 13.15
N THR A 132 -23.41 5.31 13.00
CA THR A 132 -24.15 4.57 14.04
C THR A 132 -23.26 3.78 14.99
N LEU A 133 -21.97 3.69 14.67
CA LEU A 133 -20.98 2.99 15.47
C LEU A 133 -20.73 3.77 16.76
N ALA A 134 -20.85 3.11 17.91
CA ALA A 134 -20.73 3.71 19.23
C ALA A 134 -19.49 3.21 19.97
N THR A 135 -19.11 3.89 21.05
CA THR A 135 -17.93 3.51 21.85
C THR A 135 -18.00 2.09 22.41
N ARG A 136 -19.21 1.59 22.74
CA ARG A 136 -19.44 0.20 23.17
C ARG A 136 -19.10 -0.84 22.10
N ASP A 137 -19.12 -0.44 20.83
CA ASP A 137 -18.86 -1.31 19.68
C ASP A 137 -17.34 -1.41 19.40
N LEU A 138 -16.50 -0.62 20.09
CA LEU A 138 -15.06 -0.50 19.88
C LEU A 138 -14.25 -0.87 21.13
N GLY A 139 -14.62 -1.98 21.75
CA GLY A 139 -13.81 -2.64 22.78
C GLY A 139 -12.87 -3.68 22.19
N SER A 140 -11.90 -4.13 22.99
CA SER A 140 -11.00 -5.23 22.62
C SER A 140 -11.74 -6.53 22.26
N ALA A 141 -12.94 -6.73 22.81
CA ALA A 141 -13.80 -7.88 22.50
C ALA A 141 -14.30 -7.91 21.04
N ASN A 142 -14.32 -6.75 20.37
CA ASN A 142 -14.78 -6.61 18.99
C ASN A 142 -13.61 -6.48 18.01
N LEU A 143 -12.37 -6.71 18.46
CA LEU A 143 -11.24 -6.92 17.55
C LEU A 143 -11.41 -8.25 16.83
N SER A 144 -11.00 -8.30 15.57
CA SER A 144 -10.96 -9.55 14.81
C SER A 144 -10.12 -10.61 15.51
N TYR A 145 -10.49 -11.88 15.34
CA TYR A 145 -9.91 -13.01 16.06
C TYR A 145 -8.43 -13.32 15.71
N ASP A 146 -7.79 -12.52 14.87
CA ASP A 146 -6.37 -12.66 14.54
C ASP A 146 -5.48 -12.29 15.75
N ASP A 147 -4.62 -13.22 16.16
CA ASP A 147 -3.68 -13.04 17.27
C ASP A 147 -2.76 -11.83 17.06
N ARG A 148 -2.51 -11.45 15.81
CA ARG A 148 -1.77 -10.24 15.46
C ARG A 148 -2.42 -8.97 16.02
N TYR A 149 -3.75 -8.83 15.93
CA TYR A 149 -4.43 -7.60 16.40
C TYR A 149 -4.44 -7.51 17.92
N LYS A 150 -4.61 -8.65 18.61
CA LYS A 150 -4.49 -8.73 20.07
C LYS A 150 -3.09 -8.35 20.53
N LEU A 151 -2.07 -8.93 19.91
CA LEU A 151 -0.68 -8.63 20.23
C LEU A 151 -0.35 -7.17 19.94
N LEU A 152 -0.80 -6.61 18.81
CA LEU A 152 -0.61 -5.20 18.49
C LEU A 152 -1.25 -4.30 19.54
N ASN A 153 -2.48 -4.62 19.96
CA ASN A 153 -3.18 -3.90 21.03
C ASN A 153 -2.35 -3.91 22.33
N GLU A 154 -1.91 -5.08 22.78
CA GLU A 154 -1.12 -5.24 24.00
C GLU A 154 0.20 -4.46 23.93
N GLN A 155 0.92 -4.55 22.80
CA GLN A 155 2.21 -3.88 22.64
C GLN A 155 2.08 -2.36 22.54
N MET A 156 1.02 -1.85 21.91
CA MET A 156 0.75 -0.42 21.85
C MET A 156 0.32 0.14 23.21
N LEU A 157 -0.53 -0.58 23.96
CA LEU A 157 -0.88 -0.21 25.34
C LEU A 157 0.35 -0.24 26.24
N ALA A 158 1.18 -1.28 26.16
CA ALA A 158 2.41 -1.38 26.94
C ALA A 158 3.42 -0.27 26.60
N ALA A 159 3.49 0.14 25.33
CA ALA A 159 4.34 1.25 24.89
C ALA A 159 3.82 2.61 25.39
N ARG A 160 2.50 2.79 25.44
CA ARG A 160 1.85 4.01 25.91
C ARG A 160 1.89 4.14 27.44
N GLY A 161 1.57 3.06 28.15
CA GLY A 161 1.51 2.99 29.61
C GLY A 161 0.18 3.45 30.23
N GLU A 162 -0.80 3.86 29.43
CA GLU A 162 -2.13 4.35 29.84
C GLU A 162 -3.15 4.20 28.70
N ASP A 163 -4.42 4.49 28.97
CA ASP A 163 -5.49 4.50 27.97
C ASP A 163 -5.24 5.54 26.86
N PHE A 164 -5.75 5.26 25.66
CA PHE A 164 -5.73 6.20 24.54
C PHE A 164 -6.81 7.26 24.73
N LEU A 165 -6.40 8.53 24.86
CA LEU A 165 -7.32 9.65 24.90
C LEU A 165 -7.69 10.09 23.49
N ILE A 166 -8.97 10.00 23.16
CA ILE A 166 -9.56 10.55 21.94
C ILE A 166 -10.28 11.84 22.31
N ASP A 167 -9.79 12.96 21.81
CA ASP A 167 -10.35 14.30 21.99
C ASP A 167 -10.38 15.01 20.62
N ILE A 168 -11.56 15.04 20.01
CA ILE A 168 -11.77 15.63 18.68
C ILE A 168 -12.79 16.76 18.83
N GLU A 169 -12.31 17.99 18.61
CA GLU A 169 -13.12 19.19 18.59
C GLU A 169 -13.52 19.53 17.16
N GLY A 170 -14.82 19.57 16.86
CA GLY A 170 -15.38 20.01 15.59
C GLY A 170 -16.64 20.85 15.80
N ARG A 171 -17.70 20.56 15.06
CA ARG A 171 -19.01 21.20 15.31
C ARG A 171 -19.58 20.81 16.67
N GLU A 172 -19.43 19.56 17.04
CA GLU A 172 -19.50 19.03 18.40
C GLU A 172 -18.09 18.61 18.85
N ARG A 173 -17.93 18.34 20.16
CA ARG A 173 -16.68 17.78 20.71
C ARG A 173 -16.95 16.39 21.25
N ILE A 174 -16.03 15.47 20.97
CA ILE A 174 -15.95 14.18 21.65
C ILE A 174 -14.70 14.12 22.51
N SER A 175 -14.84 13.54 23.71
CA SER A 175 -13.73 13.24 24.59
C SER A 175 -14.01 11.88 25.23
N TYR A 176 -13.14 10.91 24.99
CA TYR A 176 -13.32 9.52 25.40
C TYR A 176 -11.95 8.84 25.59
N ALA A 177 -11.82 8.05 26.65
CA ALA A 177 -10.63 7.22 26.89
C ALA A 177 -10.92 5.78 26.47
N SER A 178 -10.03 5.21 25.65
CA SER A 178 -10.12 3.82 25.20
C SER A 178 -8.97 3.00 25.78
N ALA A 179 -9.31 1.88 26.40
CA ALA A 179 -8.35 0.88 26.88
C ALA A 179 -7.89 -0.08 25.77
N SER A 180 -8.12 0.27 24.49
CA SER A 180 -7.68 -0.55 23.35
C SER A 180 -7.46 0.29 22.10
N ILE A 181 -6.79 -0.28 21.11
CA ILE A 181 -6.60 0.35 19.79
C ILE A 181 -7.85 0.27 18.90
N ALA A 182 -8.89 -0.45 19.33
CA ALA A 182 -10.09 -0.70 18.52
C ALA A 182 -10.74 0.53 17.88
N PRO A 183 -10.74 1.75 18.47
CA PRO A 183 -11.26 2.92 17.77
C PRO A 183 -10.64 3.23 16.41
N GLU A 184 -9.44 2.72 16.14
CA GLU A 184 -8.82 2.79 14.81
C GLU A 184 -9.65 2.05 13.75
N ALA A 185 -10.26 0.90 14.08
CA ALA A 185 -11.12 0.12 13.17
C ALA A 185 -12.38 0.87 12.70
N ALA A 186 -12.75 1.97 13.37
CA ALA A 186 -13.83 2.82 12.88
C ALA A 186 -13.47 3.50 11.54
N CYS A 187 -12.18 3.65 11.26
CA CYS A 187 -11.69 4.27 10.05
C CYS A 187 -11.62 3.23 8.92
N THR A 188 -12.34 3.46 7.83
CA THR A 188 -12.12 2.72 6.58
C THR A 188 -11.40 3.59 5.56
N SER A 189 -10.68 2.98 4.63
CA SER A 189 -9.94 3.70 3.60
C SER A 189 -10.07 3.10 2.19
N VAL A 190 -9.62 3.90 1.21
CA VAL A 190 -9.33 3.44 -0.15
C VAL A 190 -7.87 3.75 -0.41
N GLN A 191 -7.08 2.72 -0.68
CA GLN A 191 -5.63 2.84 -0.80
C GLN A 191 -5.17 2.45 -2.20
N LEU A 192 -4.28 3.25 -2.79
CA LEU A 192 -3.75 3.04 -4.14
C LEU A 192 -2.26 2.68 -4.07
N HIS A 193 -1.91 1.47 -4.49
CA HIS A 193 -0.56 0.93 -4.41
C HIS A 193 0.14 1.06 -5.76
N LEU A 194 0.88 2.15 -5.94
CA LEU A 194 1.62 2.42 -7.18
C LEU A 194 2.97 1.71 -7.19
N GLN A 195 3.22 0.88 -8.21
CA GLN A 195 4.54 0.32 -8.44
C GLN A 195 5.49 1.39 -8.99
N VAL A 196 6.61 1.59 -8.31
CA VAL A 196 7.64 2.57 -8.70
C VAL A 196 9.02 1.94 -8.77
N THR A 197 9.88 2.52 -9.61
CA THR A 197 11.30 2.17 -9.69
C THR A 197 12.10 2.94 -8.64
N PRO A 198 13.26 2.42 -8.16
CA PRO A 198 14.11 3.14 -7.22
C PRO A 198 14.43 4.59 -7.61
N GLY A 199 14.76 4.83 -8.89
CA GLY A 199 15.10 6.18 -9.38
C GLY A 199 13.92 7.17 -9.42
N ARG A 200 12.67 6.70 -9.32
CA ARG A 200 11.47 7.54 -9.26
C ARG A 200 10.83 7.58 -7.88
N PHE A 201 11.24 6.69 -6.97
CA PHE A 201 10.58 6.48 -5.68
C PHE A 201 10.43 7.78 -4.90
N ALA A 202 11.54 8.49 -4.69
CA ALA A 202 11.55 9.73 -3.91
C ALA A 202 10.61 10.79 -4.48
N ALA A 203 10.64 11.02 -5.79
CA ALA A 203 9.78 12.01 -6.43
C ALA A 203 8.29 11.64 -6.29
N VAL A 204 7.94 10.37 -6.47
CA VAL A 204 6.55 9.89 -6.35
C VAL A 204 6.07 9.94 -4.89
N TRP A 205 6.89 9.48 -3.94
CA TRP A 205 6.58 9.53 -2.51
C TRP A 205 6.36 10.96 -2.03
N ASN A 206 7.28 11.87 -2.36
CA ASN A 206 7.17 13.27 -1.98
C ASN A 206 5.94 13.93 -2.62
N ALA A 207 5.64 13.61 -3.89
CA ALA A 207 4.43 14.09 -4.55
C ALA A 207 3.15 13.57 -3.88
N ALA A 208 3.10 12.28 -3.52
CA ALA A 208 1.96 11.68 -2.83
C ALA A 208 1.64 12.39 -1.51
N GLN A 209 2.67 12.68 -0.71
CA GLN A 209 2.51 13.47 0.52
C GLN A 209 2.03 14.90 0.23
N ALA A 210 2.59 15.57 -0.79
CA ALA A 210 2.22 16.94 -1.13
C ALA A 210 0.75 17.08 -1.56
N VAL A 211 0.16 16.05 -2.16
CA VAL A 211 -1.24 16.04 -2.60
C VAL A 211 -2.20 15.42 -1.59
N ALA A 212 -1.71 14.82 -0.50
CA ALA A 212 -2.53 14.09 0.47
C ALA A 212 -3.67 14.94 1.04
N ALA A 213 -3.40 16.20 1.40
CA ALA A 213 -4.43 17.11 1.92
C ALA A 213 -5.57 17.37 0.91
N VAL A 214 -5.24 17.47 -0.38
CA VAL A 214 -6.23 17.66 -1.45
C VAL A 214 -7.07 16.39 -1.63
N GLN A 215 -6.43 15.22 -1.60
CA GLN A 215 -7.13 13.94 -1.69
C GLN A 215 -8.09 13.73 -0.52
N ILE A 216 -7.66 14.03 0.70
CA ILE A 216 -8.50 13.96 1.91
C ILE A 216 -9.67 14.93 1.81
N ALA A 217 -9.45 16.17 1.35
CA ALA A 217 -10.51 17.16 1.22
C ALA A 217 -11.58 16.77 0.18
N ILE A 218 -11.18 16.20 -0.96
CA ILE A 218 -12.11 15.73 -2.00
C ILE A 218 -12.83 14.45 -1.56
N GLY A 219 -12.13 13.56 -0.87
CA GLY A 219 -12.65 12.27 -0.39
C GLY A 219 -13.29 12.31 1.00
N ALA A 220 -13.59 13.51 1.52
CA ALA A 220 -14.15 13.69 2.85
C ALA A 220 -15.51 12.96 2.98
N ASN A 221 -15.56 11.93 3.84
CA ASN A 221 -16.71 11.03 3.93
C ASN A 221 -16.88 10.44 5.35
N SER A 222 -16.53 11.20 6.39
CA SER A 222 -16.64 10.76 7.79
C SER A 222 -17.00 11.91 8.77
N PRO A 223 -18.16 12.56 8.57
CA PRO A 223 -18.56 13.70 9.40
C PRO A 223 -18.88 13.37 10.87
N PHE A 224 -19.21 12.10 11.16
CA PHE A 224 -19.65 11.65 12.47
C PHE A 224 -18.65 10.69 13.12
N VAL A 225 -18.44 10.86 14.42
CA VAL A 225 -17.71 9.92 15.26
C VAL A 225 -18.55 9.66 16.51
N PHE A 226 -18.90 8.41 16.77
CA PHE A 226 -19.71 7.99 17.93
C PHE A 226 -21.03 8.74 18.08
N GLY A 227 -21.71 8.98 16.94
CA GLY A 227 -22.98 9.71 16.87
C GLY A 227 -22.88 11.23 17.01
N ARG A 228 -21.66 11.81 16.98
CA ARG A 228 -21.42 13.25 17.12
C ARG A 228 -20.86 13.84 15.83
N GLU A 229 -21.42 14.95 15.38
CA GLU A 229 -20.96 15.67 14.18
C GLU A 229 -19.69 16.46 14.51
N VAL A 230 -18.52 15.98 14.10
CA VAL A 230 -17.22 16.58 14.43
C VAL A 230 -16.61 17.28 13.20
N TRP A 231 -15.70 16.64 12.48
CA TRP A 231 -15.04 17.18 11.29
C TRP A 231 -15.62 16.56 10.02
N ARG A 232 -15.63 17.29 8.90
CA ARG A 232 -16.03 16.75 7.58
C ARG A 232 -15.31 15.45 7.20
N GLU A 233 -14.07 15.32 7.66
CA GLU A 233 -13.26 14.12 7.53
C GLU A 233 -12.53 13.86 8.86
N SER A 234 -13.10 12.96 9.66
CA SER A 234 -12.66 12.68 11.03
C SER A 234 -11.75 11.46 11.15
N ARG A 235 -11.53 10.68 10.08
CA ARG A 235 -10.60 9.54 10.11
C ARG A 235 -9.18 9.96 10.51
N PRO A 236 -8.56 11.03 9.93
CA PRO A 236 -7.20 11.39 10.30
C PRO A 236 -7.03 11.72 11.80
N PRO A 237 -7.82 12.61 12.43
CA PRO A 237 -7.66 12.86 13.87
C PRO A 237 -7.99 11.63 14.73
N LEU A 238 -8.99 10.83 14.37
CA LEU A 238 -9.33 9.61 15.11
C LEU A 238 -8.19 8.59 15.05
N PHE A 239 -7.70 8.28 13.85
CA PHE A 239 -6.60 7.33 13.64
C PHE A 239 -5.32 7.79 14.38
N LEU A 240 -4.98 9.09 14.26
CA LEU A 240 -3.80 9.64 14.93
C LEU A 240 -3.85 9.45 16.45
N GLN A 241 -5.00 9.68 17.07
CA GLN A 241 -5.15 9.61 18.53
C GLN A 241 -5.33 8.17 19.02
N ALA A 242 -6.07 7.34 18.29
CA ALA A 242 -6.28 5.92 18.61
C ALA A 242 -5.00 5.08 18.51
N THR A 243 -4.01 5.56 17.77
CA THR A 243 -2.72 4.84 17.56
C THR A 243 -1.51 5.55 18.18
N ASP A 244 -1.72 6.63 18.95
CA ASP A 244 -0.61 7.36 19.55
C ASP A 244 -0.06 6.63 20.77
N VAL A 245 1.10 5.98 20.61
CA VAL A 245 1.77 5.29 21.72
C VAL A 245 2.55 6.24 22.64
N ARG A 246 2.52 7.55 22.41
CA ARG A 246 3.20 8.52 23.28
C ARG A 246 2.29 8.92 24.43
N ALA A 247 2.82 8.85 25.65
CA ALA A 247 2.25 9.55 26.78
C ALA A 247 2.24 11.09 26.53
N PRO A 248 1.33 11.87 27.15
CA PRO A 248 1.21 13.32 26.97
C PRO A 248 2.52 14.08 27.22
N GLU A 249 3.34 13.63 28.18
CA GLU A 249 4.64 14.21 28.49
C GLU A 249 5.60 14.05 27.33
N TYR A 250 5.68 12.86 26.73
CA TYR A 250 6.53 12.59 25.58
C TYR A 250 6.04 13.35 24.33
N ALA A 251 4.73 13.44 24.12
CA ALA A 251 4.18 14.28 23.06
C ALA A 251 4.58 15.76 23.26
N THR A 252 4.51 16.27 24.49
CA THR A 252 4.92 17.64 24.85
C THR A 252 6.41 17.88 24.66
N GLN A 253 7.26 16.87 24.93
CA GLN A 253 8.70 16.91 24.67
C GLN A 253 9.06 16.85 23.17
N GLY A 254 8.08 16.69 22.29
CA GLY A 254 8.31 16.59 20.85
C GLY A 254 8.81 15.21 20.39
N VAL A 255 8.57 14.15 21.19
CA VAL A 255 8.77 12.78 20.73
C VAL A 255 7.89 12.53 19.51
N ARG A 256 8.44 11.87 18.49
CA ARG A 256 7.83 11.79 17.16
C ARG A 256 6.62 10.84 17.21
N PRO A 257 5.47 11.21 16.63
CA PRO A 257 4.37 10.26 16.48
C PRO A 257 4.76 9.16 15.49
N ARG A 258 4.23 7.95 15.69
CA ARG A 258 4.44 6.84 14.74
C ARG A 258 3.77 7.11 13.40
N THR A 259 2.62 7.76 13.43
CA THR A 259 1.84 8.13 12.23
C THR A 259 2.19 9.56 11.84
N TRP A 260 3.03 9.73 10.82
CA TRP A 260 3.61 11.02 10.44
C TRP A 260 4.16 11.00 9.00
N PHE A 261 4.54 12.18 8.50
CA PHE A 261 5.08 12.39 7.15
C PHE A 261 6.63 12.32 7.07
N GLY A 262 7.32 12.09 8.19
CA GLY A 262 8.78 12.13 8.27
C GLY A 262 9.34 13.53 8.53
N GLU A 263 10.66 13.65 8.71
CA GLU A 263 11.31 14.93 9.04
C GLU A 263 11.60 15.81 7.82
N ARG A 264 11.62 15.21 6.63
CA ARG A 264 12.06 15.86 5.39
C ARG A 264 11.57 15.11 4.16
N TRP A 265 11.65 15.77 3.02
CA TRP A 265 11.57 15.12 1.72
C TRP A 265 12.72 14.13 1.55
N ILE A 266 12.40 12.89 1.17
CA ILE A 266 13.41 11.86 0.92
C ILE A 266 14.02 12.04 -0.46
N THR A 267 15.26 11.56 -0.64
CA THR A 267 15.94 11.54 -1.95
C THR A 267 16.07 10.14 -2.55
N ASP A 268 15.79 9.11 -1.77
CA ASP A 268 15.79 7.70 -2.19
C ASP A 268 14.88 6.86 -1.27
N ALA A 269 14.61 5.61 -1.68
CA ALA A 269 13.75 4.71 -0.90
C ALA A 269 14.37 4.27 0.43
N TYR A 270 15.70 4.21 0.54
CA TYR A 270 16.38 3.76 1.74
C TYR A 270 16.11 4.69 2.92
N GLN A 271 16.13 6.01 2.68
CA GLN A 271 15.87 7.02 3.72
C GLN A 271 14.52 6.86 4.41
N LEU A 272 13.48 6.40 3.68
CA LEU A 272 12.16 6.16 4.28
C LEU A 272 12.23 5.08 5.36
N PHE A 273 12.89 3.95 5.08
CA PHE A 273 12.99 2.84 6.01
C PHE A 273 14.02 3.11 7.11
N GLU A 274 15.16 3.74 6.79
CA GLU A 274 16.17 4.13 7.77
C GLU A 274 15.60 5.07 8.83
N GLU A 275 14.81 6.08 8.42
CA GLU A 275 14.20 7.03 9.35
C GLU A 275 13.26 6.34 10.35
N ASN A 276 12.46 5.37 9.86
CA ASN A 276 11.58 4.59 10.72
C ASN A 276 12.37 3.75 11.74
N LEU A 277 13.44 3.08 11.31
CA LEU A 277 14.29 2.28 12.21
C LEU A 277 15.12 3.11 13.19
N ARG A 278 15.41 4.36 12.82
CA ARG A 278 16.13 5.31 13.68
C ARG A 278 15.29 5.76 14.86
N TYR A 279 13.98 5.99 14.65
CA TYR A 279 13.13 6.63 15.65
C TYR A 279 12.20 5.71 16.40
N PHE A 280 11.83 4.56 15.83
CA PHE A 280 10.78 3.74 16.41
C PHE A 280 11.30 2.35 16.81
N PRO A 281 11.11 1.92 18.07
CA PRO A 281 11.35 0.53 18.43
C PRO A 281 10.34 -0.38 17.73
N PRO A 282 10.69 -1.64 17.43
CA PRO A 282 9.73 -2.61 16.93
C PRO A 282 8.59 -2.81 17.93
N LEU A 283 7.35 -2.86 17.44
CA LEU A 283 6.15 -3.18 18.25
C LEU A 283 5.88 -4.68 18.27
N LEU A 284 6.08 -5.36 17.14
CA LEU A 284 5.85 -6.79 16.98
C LEU A 284 7.18 -7.49 16.69
N SER A 285 7.31 -8.75 17.14
CA SER A 285 8.40 -9.66 16.80
C SER A 285 7.79 -10.89 16.18
N ASP A 286 8.44 -11.42 15.16
CA ASP A 286 8.27 -12.81 14.77
C ASP A 286 9.30 -13.66 15.52
N ASP A 287 8.99 -14.93 15.78
CA ASP A 287 9.97 -15.89 16.30
C ASP A 287 10.80 -16.52 15.16
N ALA A 288 10.68 -16.02 13.92
CA ALA A 288 11.29 -16.61 12.73
C ALA A 288 12.83 -16.51 12.74
N ASP A 289 13.54 -17.64 12.89
CA ASP A 289 15.00 -17.68 12.84
C ASP A 289 15.57 -17.16 11.51
N ASP A 290 16.70 -16.44 11.60
CA ASP A 290 17.56 -15.92 10.52
C ASP A 290 16.91 -15.29 9.27
N VAL A 291 17.24 -14.03 8.98
CA VAL A 291 16.68 -13.35 7.81
C VAL A 291 17.47 -13.70 6.54
N VAL A 292 16.86 -14.51 5.67
CA VAL A 292 17.40 -14.82 4.34
C VAL A 292 16.72 -13.92 3.30
N PHE A 293 17.45 -12.92 2.80
CA PHE A 293 16.97 -12.09 1.71
C PHE A 293 17.32 -12.67 0.36
N VAL A 294 16.30 -13.10 -0.37
CA VAL A 294 16.47 -13.61 -1.73
C VAL A 294 15.59 -12.85 -2.72
N PRO A 295 16.17 -12.09 -3.67
CA PRO A 295 15.38 -11.38 -4.66
C PRO A 295 14.69 -12.37 -5.60
N VAL A 296 13.35 -12.35 -5.63
CA VAL A 296 12.53 -13.17 -6.54
C VAL A 296 12.29 -12.52 -7.90
N LEU A 297 12.71 -11.25 -8.07
CA LEU A 297 12.63 -10.50 -9.32
C LEU A 297 13.96 -9.80 -9.60
N HIS A 298 14.33 -9.68 -10.89
CA HIS A 298 15.58 -9.05 -11.30
C HIS A 298 15.50 -8.45 -12.70
N ARG A 299 15.89 -7.18 -12.86
CA ARG A 299 15.75 -6.44 -14.14
C ARG A 299 16.48 -7.06 -15.34
N GLU A 300 17.51 -7.85 -15.11
CA GLU A 300 18.36 -8.46 -16.16
C GLU A 300 18.18 -9.98 -16.30
N ARG A 301 17.24 -10.60 -15.57
CA ARG A 301 17.04 -12.05 -15.60
C ARG A 301 15.56 -12.38 -15.82
N ASP A 302 15.29 -13.55 -16.39
CA ASP A 302 13.93 -14.06 -16.54
C ASP A 302 13.30 -14.37 -15.18
N GLU A 303 11.97 -14.21 -15.09
CA GLU A 303 11.20 -14.40 -13.85
C GLU A 303 11.32 -15.86 -13.34
N ASN A 304 11.28 -16.87 -14.22
CA ASN A 304 11.39 -18.28 -13.81
C ASN A 304 12.78 -18.59 -13.25
N HIS A 305 13.83 -18.09 -13.91
CA HIS A 305 15.20 -18.30 -13.46
C HIS A 305 15.46 -17.61 -12.12
N THR A 306 14.93 -16.39 -11.94
CA THR A 306 15.09 -15.63 -10.70
C THR A 306 14.33 -16.29 -9.56
N LEU A 307 13.09 -16.74 -9.80
CA LEU A 307 12.29 -17.48 -8.83
C LEU A 307 12.95 -18.80 -8.42
N LEU A 308 13.41 -19.62 -9.38
CA LEU A 308 14.08 -20.88 -9.08
C LEU A 308 15.39 -20.68 -8.31
N THR A 309 16.18 -19.68 -8.70
CA THR A 309 17.38 -19.29 -7.93
C THR A 309 16.98 -18.87 -6.52
N ALA A 310 15.88 -18.13 -6.39
CA ALA A 310 15.46 -17.64 -5.10
C ALA A 310 15.04 -18.75 -4.14
N LEU A 311 14.22 -19.69 -4.64
CA LEU A 311 13.82 -20.89 -3.91
C LEU A 311 15.02 -21.78 -3.56
N ALA A 312 15.97 -21.95 -4.49
CA ALA A 312 17.17 -22.73 -4.24
C ALA A 312 18.05 -22.09 -3.15
N THR A 313 18.27 -20.79 -3.21
CA THR A 313 19.02 -20.05 -2.18
C THR A 313 18.31 -20.14 -0.83
N ALA A 314 17.00 -19.91 -0.76
CA ALA A 314 16.22 -20.07 0.47
C ALA A 314 16.40 -21.48 1.07
N HIS A 315 16.29 -22.52 0.25
CA HIS A 315 16.51 -23.90 0.66
C HIS A 315 17.92 -24.17 1.20
N THR A 316 18.96 -23.66 0.53
CA THR A 316 20.36 -23.81 1.00
C THR A 316 20.64 -23.07 2.31
N HIS A 317 19.82 -22.08 2.64
CA HIS A 317 19.88 -21.36 3.91
C HIS A 317 18.92 -21.93 4.97
N GLY A 318 18.39 -23.15 4.76
CA GLY A 318 17.60 -23.87 5.75
C GLY A 318 16.09 -23.60 5.71
N VAL A 319 15.61 -22.78 4.76
CA VAL A 319 14.17 -22.55 4.59
C VAL A 319 13.54 -23.81 3.96
N HIS A 320 12.49 -24.33 4.59
CA HIS A 320 11.74 -25.44 4.01
C HIS A 320 10.96 -24.96 2.77
N VAL A 321 11.32 -25.48 1.61
CA VAL A 321 10.64 -25.21 0.34
C VAL A 321 9.89 -26.48 -0.07
N ASP A 322 8.57 -26.38 -0.26
CA ASP A 322 7.81 -27.47 -0.85
C ASP A 322 8.12 -27.56 -2.35
N TRP A 323 8.95 -28.53 -2.71
CA TRP A 323 9.35 -28.80 -4.09
C TRP A 323 8.33 -29.66 -4.85
N THR A 324 7.22 -30.09 -4.23
CA THR A 324 6.21 -30.96 -4.84
C THR A 324 5.65 -30.40 -6.15
N PRO A 325 5.35 -29.08 -6.28
CA PRO A 325 4.94 -28.49 -7.56
C PRO A 325 6.03 -28.57 -8.65
N CYS A 326 7.31 -28.60 -8.27
CA CYS A 326 8.45 -28.70 -9.18
C CYS A 326 8.79 -30.14 -9.59
N ARG A 327 8.21 -31.16 -8.94
CA ARG A 327 8.49 -32.58 -9.24
C ARG A 327 7.90 -33.06 -10.57
N ILE A 328 6.97 -32.32 -11.18
CA ILE A 328 6.43 -32.64 -12.51
C ILE A 328 7.37 -32.06 -13.58
N CYS A 329 8.60 -32.60 -13.71
CA CYS A 329 9.31 -32.65 -15.02
C CYS A 329 10.68 -33.35 -15.05
N VAL A 330 11.26 -33.83 -13.94
CA VAL A 330 12.69 -34.22 -13.93
C VAL A 330 12.96 -35.74 -14.03
N TRP A 331 11.94 -36.60 -14.12
CA TRP A 331 12.14 -38.07 -14.17
C TRP A 331 11.54 -38.80 -15.38
N ARG A 332 11.59 -38.19 -16.58
CA ARG A 332 11.50 -38.94 -17.85
C ARG A 332 12.48 -38.42 -18.90
N THR A 333 13.76 -38.70 -18.71
CA THR A 333 14.62 -38.97 -19.87
C THR A 333 14.15 -40.28 -20.51
N GLY A 334 13.30 -40.17 -21.53
CA GLY A 334 12.88 -41.31 -22.36
C GLY A 334 11.37 -41.30 -22.65
N CYS A 335 11.03 -40.90 -23.88
CA CYS A 335 9.72 -40.97 -24.51
C CYS A 335 8.62 -40.05 -23.94
N CYS A 336 8.25 -39.06 -24.75
CA CYS A 336 7.06 -38.23 -24.59
C CYS A 336 5.82 -39.01 -25.08
N PRO A 337 4.81 -39.32 -24.25
CA PRO A 337 3.47 -39.57 -24.72
C PRO A 337 2.71 -38.23 -24.74
N ARG A 338 1.97 -37.97 -25.83
CA ARG A 338 1.06 -36.84 -25.96
C ARG A 338 0.25 -36.62 -24.67
N ALA A 339 0.11 -35.35 -24.29
CA ALA A 339 -0.74 -34.90 -23.19
C ALA A 339 -2.15 -35.54 -23.26
N PRO A 340 -2.70 -36.05 -22.14
CA PRO A 340 -4.11 -36.40 -22.08
C PRO A 340 -4.92 -35.09 -22.03
N ARG A 341 -5.85 -34.93 -22.99
CA ARG A 341 -6.95 -33.98 -22.84
C ARG A 341 -7.86 -34.50 -21.73
N SER A 342 -7.90 -33.83 -20.59
CA SER A 342 -8.98 -34.07 -19.62
C SER A 342 -10.25 -33.33 -20.07
N PRO A 343 -11.43 -33.96 -19.96
CA PRO A 343 -12.70 -33.38 -20.38
C PRO A 343 -13.23 -32.41 -19.32
N MET A 344 -13.67 -31.24 -19.79
CA MET A 344 -14.40 -30.26 -19.00
C MET A 344 -15.86 -30.72 -18.94
N SER A 345 -16.30 -31.26 -17.80
CA SER A 345 -17.71 -31.55 -17.52
C SER A 345 -18.41 -30.23 -17.22
N SER A 346 -19.32 -29.80 -18.09
CA SER A 346 -20.30 -28.75 -17.80
C SER A 346 -21.69 -29.30 -18.13
N PRO A 347 -22.73 -29.02 -17.32
CA PRO A 347 -24.06 -29.54 -17.55
C PRO A 347 -24.76 -28.75 -18.66
N THR A 348 -25.35 -29.48 -19.61
CA THR A 348 -26.24 -29.03 -20.69
C THR A 348 -27.49 -28.29 -20.19
N PRO A 349 -28.10 -27.41 -21.03
CA PRO A 349 -29.29 -27.80 -21.82
C PRO A 349 -29.22 -27.34 -23.31
N PRO A 350 -30.18 -27.75 -24.18
CA PRO A 350 -29.88 -28.14 -25.57
C PRO A 350 -30.28 -27.15 -26.69
N SER A 351 -29.80 -27.49 -27.90
CA SER A 351 -30.32 -27.17 -29.25
C SER A 351 -30.03 -25.75 -29.79
N THR A 352 -29.63 -25.48 -31.05
CA THR A 352 -29.55 -26.27 -32.31
C THR A 352 -28.74 -25.48 -33.36
N THR A 353 -28.17 -26.20 -34.37
CA THR A 353 -27.77 -25.76 -35.74
C THR A 353 -26.67 -24.69 -35.87
N GLY A 354 -25.53 -24.83 -36.58
CA GLY A 354 -25.12 -25.55 -37.80
C GLY A 354 -24.34 -24.51 -38.65
N TRP A 355 -23.06 -24.66 -38.97
CA TRP A 355 -22.56 -25.14 -40.27
C TRP A 355 -21.03 -24.98 -40.40
N SER A 356 -20.48 -25.72 -41.35
CA SER A 356 -19.08 -26.03 -41.65
C SER A 356 -18.36 -25.02 -42.55
N GLY A 357 -17.01 -25.03 -42.55
CA GLY A 357 -16.21 -24.33 -43.57
C GLY A 357 -14.69 -24.52 -43.42
N ARG A 358 -14.05 -25.01 -44.48
CA ARG A 358 -12.69 -25.58 -44.56
C ARG A 358 -11.52 -24.57 -44.50
N SER A 359 -10.36 -25.07 -44.08
CA SER A 359 -9.01 -24.58 -44.43
C SER A 359 -8.49 -25.31 -45.69
N PRO A 360 -7.45 -24.82 -46.39
CA PRO A 360 -6.14 -25.44 -46.14
C PRO A 360 -4.88 -24.55 -46.31
N ARG A 361 -3.92 -24.78 -45.40
CA ARG A 361 -2.46 -25.03 -45.56
C ARG A 361 -1.66 -24.35 -46.70
N SER A 362 -0.55 -23.69 -46.36
CA SER A 362 0.82 -24.29 -46.33
C SER A 362 1.94 -23.27 -46.00
N PRO A 363 3.14 -23.74 -45.55
CA PRO A 363 4.18 -22.94 -44.89
C PRO A 363 5.45 -22.70 -45.74
N VAL A 364 6.29 -21.73 -45.36
CA VAL A 364 7.67 -21.60 -45.88
C VAL A 364 8.66 -21.53 -44.71
N ARG A 365 9.74 -22.33 -44.83
CA ARG A 365 10.93 -22.40 -43.97
C ARG A 365 12.16 -22.36 -44.88
N CYS A 366 13.18 -21.59 -44.51
CA CYS A 366 14.63 -21.65 -44.82
C CYS A 366 15.25 -20.46 -44.05
N GLY A 367 16.41 -20.42 -43.39
CA GLY A 367 17.63 -21.22 -43.25
C GLY A 367 18.76 -20.23 -42.81
N PRO A 368 19.83 -20.63 -42.09
CA PRO A 368 20.64 -19.74 -41.23
C PRO A 368 22.03 -19.36 -41.81
N GLY A 369 22.68 -18.30 -41.28
CA GLY A 369 24.14 -18.13 -41.48
C GLY A 369 24.81 -16.82 -41.01
N CYS A 370 25.94 -17.02 -40.30
CA CYS A 370 27.15 -16.17 -40.18
C CYS A 370 27.37 -15.27 -38.94
N ARG A 371 28.65 -15.26 -38.51
CA ARG A 371 29.20 -15.00 -37.16
C ARG A 371 30.00 -13.67 -37.08
N SER A 372 30.01 -13.08 -35.87
CA SER A 372 31.10 -12.40 -35.12
C SER A 372 32.09 -11.37 -35.73
N ALA A 373 32.19 -10.19 -35.08
CA ALA A 373 33.39 -9.54 -34.45
C ALA A 373 33.58 -8.01 -34.72
N PRO A 374 34.27 -7.23 -33.84
CA PRO A 374 34.01 -5.81 -33.52
C PRO A 374 35.06 -4.78 -34.04
N PRO A 375 34.97 -3.49 -33.65
CA PRO A 375 36.11 -2.87 -32.94
C PRO A 375 35.75 -1.85 -31.83
N ARG A 376 36.81 -1.25 -31.26
CA ARG A 376 37.03 -0.66 -29.91
C ARG A 376 37.22 0.89 -30.00
N PRO A 377 37.76 1.63 -29.00
CA PRO A 377 37.11 2.72 -28.23
C PRO A 377 37.68 4.16 -28.46
N THR A 378 37.08 5.17 -27.80
CA THR A 378 37.61 6.53 -27.44
C THR A 378 36.48 7.25 -26.66
N SER A 379 36.60 8.17 -25.70
CA SER A 379 37.67 8.88 -24.98
C SER A 379 37.02 9.61 -23.78
N THR A 380 37.76 9.83 -22.69
CA THR A 380 37.45 10.69 -21.53
C THR A 380 37.50 12.19 -21.89
N PRO A 381 36.89 13.10 -21.07
CA PRO A 381 37.73 13.89 -20.15
C PRO A 381 37.12 14.24 -18.77
N ARG A 382 38.00 14.14 -17.76
CA ARG A 382 38.40 15.07 -16.68
C ARG A 382 37.42 16.00 -15.93
N ALA A 383 37.64 16.00 -14.61
CA ALA A 383 37.07 16.81 -13.54
C ALA A 383 37.44 18.31 -13.53
N ALA A 384 36.60 19.12 -12.88
CA ALA A 384 36.93 20.46 -12.41
C ALA A 384 36.32 20.74 -11.02
N THR A 385 37.23 20.85 -10.05
CA THR A 385 37.31 21.76 -8.89
C THR A 385 36.05 22.24 -8.16
N ALA A 386 36.00 21.88 -6.87
CA ALA A 386 35.22 22.51 -5.82
C ALA A 386 35.77 23.92 -5.47
N SER A 387 34.87 24.85 -5.17
CA SER A 387 35.18 26.06 -4.41
C SER A 387 34.25 26.14 -3.20
N THR A 388 34.85 26.17 -2.02
CA THR A 388 34.21 26.35 -0.72
C THR A 388 33.81 27.81 -0.52
N ARG A 389 32.53 28.06 -0.22
CA ARG A 389 32.10 29.27 0.50
C ARG A 389 31.32 28.88 1.74
N SER A 390 31.85 29.34 2.86
CA SER A 390 31.26 29.32 4.19
C SER A 390 30.03 30.24 4.24
N CYS A 391 28.91 29.73 4.73
CA CYS A 391 27.81 30.54 5.28
C CYS A 391 27.41 29.96 6.64
N ASN A 392 27.74 30.71 7.69
CA ASN A 392 27.18 30.55 9.04
C ASN A 392 25.65 30.61 8.98
N GLY A 393 24.97 29.62 9.54
CA GLY A 393 23.50 29.54 9.53
C GLY A 393 22.96 28.81 10.74
N ARG A 394 22.17 29.57 11.52
CA ARG A 394 21.38 29.24 12.71
C ARG A 394 20.79 27.82 12.78
N SER A 395 20.72 27.29 14.00
CA SER A 395 19.93 26.10 14.37
C SER A 395 18.49 26.16 13.84
N PRO A 396 17.93 25.06 13.30
CA PRO A 396 16.53 25.04 12.91
C PRO A 396 15.64 24.96 14.16
N ALA A 397 14.70 25.89 14.26
CA ALA A 397 13.63 25.86 15.24
C ALA A 397 12.70 24.66 14.99
N VAL A 398 12.29 24.00 16.06
CA VAL A 398 11.26 22.95 16.07
C VAL A 398 9.92 23.56 15.63
N PRO A 399 9.19 22.98 14.67
CA PRO A 399 7.85 23.48 14.33
C PRO A 399 6.89 23.25 15.50
N PRO A 400 5.99 24.20 15.82
CA PRO A 400 5.01 24.01 16.89
C PRO A 400 4.02 22.89 16.53
N PRO A 401 3.42 22.20 17.52
CA PRO A 401 2.34 21.27 17.26
C PRO A 401 1.17 22.00 16.60
N TRP A 402 0.52 21.33 15.64
CA TRP A 402 -0.65 21.81 14.92
C TRP A 402 -1.72 22.29 15.90
N ARG A 403 -1.87 23.61 16.05
CA ARG A 403 -3.06 24.22 16.64
C ARG A 403 -4.04 24.50 15.50
N ALA A 404 -5.29 24.07 15.67
CA ALA A 404 -6.36 24.46 14.77
C ALA A 404 -6.42 26.01 14.70
N PRO A 405 -6.49 26.62 13.50
CA PRO A 405 -6.78 28.04 13.42
C PRO A 405 -8.21 28.30 13.92
N PRO A 406 -8.48 29.44 14.59
CA PRO A 406 -9.84 29.78 15.01
C PRO A 406 -10.77 29.90 13.79
N PRO A 407 -12.09 29.71 13.96
CA PRO A 407 -13.03 29.74 12.85
C PRO A 407 -13.08 31.15 12.25
N TYR A 408 -12.47 31.31 11.06
CA TYR A 408 -12.63 32.53 10.28
C TYR A 408 -14.05 32.57 9.69
N GLY A 409 -14.85 33.50 10.19
CA GLY A 409 -16.07 33.95 9.52
C GLY A 409 -15.71 34.54 8.16
N TRP A 410 -16.18 33.91 7.09
CA TRP A 410 -16.04 34.42 5.73
C TRP A 410 -16.96 35.64 5.55
N SER A 411 -16.40 36.85 5.60
CA SER A 411 -17.06 38.02 5.01
C SER A 411 -16.78 38.03 3.50
N SER A 412 -17.85 37.94 2.70
CA SER A 412 -17.81 38.05 1.25
C SER A 412 -17.40 39.46 0.81
N ARG A 413 -16.11 39.69 0.51
CA ARG A 413 -15.62 40.79 -0.36
C ARG A 413 -14.09 40.73 -0.53
N SER A 414 -13.63 39.90 -1.47
CA SER A 414 -12.45 40.13 -2.34
C SER A 414 -12.00 38.81 -3.00
N CYS A 415 -12.57 38.47 -4.15
CA CYS A 415 -12.05 37.41 -5.00
C CYS A 415 -10.89 37.95 -5.85
N CYS A 416 -9.67 37.49 -5.59
CA CYS A 416 -8.57 37.59 -6.54
C CYS A 416 -8.83 36.62 -7.71
N ARG A 417 -9.09 37.15 -8.90
CA ARG A 417 -9.16 36.37 -10.15
C ARG A 417 -7.75 35.92 -10.55
N TRP A 418 -7.56 34.63 -10.73
CA TRP A 418 -6.42 34.06 -11.46
C TRP A 418 -6.74 34.01 -12.96
N PRO A 419 -5.85 34.46 -13.86
CA PRO A 419 -6.05 34.26 -15.29
C PRO A 419 -5.73 32.81 -15.69
N PRO A 420 -6.43 32.23 -16.70
CA PRO A 420 -6.17 30.87 -17.15
C PRO A 420 -4.84 30.78 -17.94
N PRO A 421 -4.17 29.60 -17.93
CA PRO A 421 -2.93 29.40 -18.68
C PRO A 421 -3.19 29.25 -20.18
N ASP A 422 -2.46 30.00 -21.00
CA ASP A 422 -2.51 29.97 -22.47
C ASP A 422 -1.58 28.88 -23.02
N TRP A 423 -2.17 27.81 -23.55
CA TRP A 423 -1.48 26.66 -24.15
C TRP A 423 -1.45 26.77 -25.68
N THR A 424 -0.95 27.87 -26.25
CA THR A 424 -0.58 27.89 -27.68
C THR A 424 0.57 28.85 -27.95
N ARG A 425 1.77 28.32 -28.23
CA ARG A 425 2.74 28.84 -29.22
C ARG A 425 4.04 28.04 -29.18
N GLY A 426 4.18 27.16 -30.17
CA GLY A 426 5.43 26.51 -30.55
C GLY A 426 5.42 26.30 -32.05
N ALA A 427 5.55 27.38 -32.82
CA ALA A 427 5.78 27.31 -34.26
C ALA A 427 6.89 28.32 -34.61
N SER A 428 8.04 27.77 -34.95
CA SER A 428 9.24 28.44 -35.45
C SER A 428 9.02 28.92 -36.89
N SER A 429 9.58 30.09 -37.22
CA SER A 429 9.84 30.52 -38.61
C SER A 429 11.05 31.48 -38.65
N PRO A 430 11.81 31.53 -39.77
CA PRO A 430 13.24 31.87 -39.81
C PRO A 430 13.52 33.38 -40.08
N PRO A 431 14.78 33.85 -40.03
CA PRO A 431 15.07 35.29 -39.99
C PRO A 431 15.06 35.91 -41.39
N THR A 432 14.55 37.14 -41.49
CA THR A 432 14.67 37.97 -42.70
C THR A 432 15.33 39.31 -42.36
N ALA A 433 16.04 39.82 -43.36
CA ALA A 433 17.17 40.72 -43.30
C ALA A 433 16.88 42.20 -42.98
N THR A 434 17.96 42.85 -42.58
CA THR A 434 18.29 44.28 -42.51
C THR A 434 17.69 45.18 -43.60
N ALA A 435 17.20 46.35 -43.18
CA ALA A 435 17.38 47.63 -43.88
C ALA A 435 17.23 48.79 -42.88
N THR A 436 18.34 49.45 -42.54
CA THR A 436 18.39 50.79 -41.94
C THR A 436 18.50 51.83 -43.05
N SER A 437 17.70 52.89 -42.97
CA SER A 437 17.91 54.14 -43.71
C SER A 437 18.20 55.25 -42.70
N GLY A 438 19.41 55.80 -42.78
CA GLY A 438 19.95 56.85 -41.91
C GLY A 438 21.46 56.85 -41.96
#